data_AF-A0A024SL47-F1
#
_entry.id   AF-A0A024SL47-F1
#
_cell.length_a   1.000
_cell.length_b   1.000
_cell.length_c   1.000
_cell.angle_alpha   90.00
_cell.angle_beta   90.00
_cell.angle_gamma   90.00
#
_symmetry.space_group_name_H-M   'P 1'
#
loop_
_entity.id
_entity.type
_entity.pdbx_description
1 polymer ?
#
loop_
_entity_poly.entity_id
_entity_poly.type
_entity_poly.pdbx_seq_one_letter_code
_entity_poly.pdbx_strand_id
1 'polypeptide(L)'
;MNSTTLTCPVTGNPDLYGLGIRLGIYFQMISVQISGLASIVMQSEDSLSQGVIIFVLATGIVLARLLRAAADIQAVEVFPILTLLLAQVGVCRVAGRNGQTTAHIYVFEVAALIALFAWFWWHGMDTLPRKCHDDKAFFFAKVSIWHWFRTLNKVGSVFAIIGGVFLVLFYLGATIFFNVVRVANFLSWSRGESGGRGSRGDGDYMGLGSLDFLVNVGAIVYVEMALKWNDISDVHSLAAPGQFMPFFISIAQLLSVFYGIGKGVLEMAEAEDSDSDTESGWFAPLFFFNSFSSSFVPM
;
A
#
# COMPACT_ATOMS: atom_id res chain seq x y z
N MET A 1 48.61 -0.12 -15.77
CA MET A 1 47.30 0.24 -16.36
C MET A 1 46.52 0.98 -15.29
N ASN A 2 46.44 2.31 -15.38
CA ASN A 2 45.74 3.15 -14.43
C ASN A 2 44.23 2.92 -14.58
N SER A 3 43.61 2.24 -13.61
CA SER A 3 42.16 2.27 -13.43
C SER A 3 41.77 3.65 -12.90
N THR A 4 41.67 4.63 -13.80
CA THR A 4 40.79 5.77 -13.56
C THR A 4 39.38 5.20 -13.53
N THR A 5 38.86 4.96 -12.33
CA THR A 5 37.43 4.82 -12.09
C THR A 5 36.77 6.05 -12.70
N LEU A 6 36.23 5.91 -13.91
CA LEU A 6 35.43 6.93 -14.56
C LEU A 6 34.14 7.04 -13.73
N THR A 7 34.19 7.79 -12.63
CA THR A 7 33.01 8.25 -11.91
C THR A 7 32.26 9.11 -12.91
N CYS A 8 31.15 8.56 -13.40
CA CYS A 8 30.22 9.24 -14.28
C CYS A 8 29.09 9.71 -13.38
N PRO A 9 29.19 10.91 -12.76
CA PRO A 9 28.15 11.39 -11.87
C PRO A 9 26.89 11.62 -12.68
N VAL A 10 25.87 10.82 -12.43
CA VAL A 10 24.54 11.04 -12.96
C VAL A 10 23.91 12.14 -12.11
N THR A 11 23.64 13.30 -12.73
CA THR A 11 22.82 14.34 -12.11
C THR A 11 21.38 13.86 -12.13
N GLY A 12 20.85 13.55 -10.95
CA GLY A 12 19.52 12.98 -10.83
C GLY A 12 18.42 14.02 -10.93
N ASN A 13 17.24 13.64 -11.40
CA ASN A 13 16.07 14.51 -11.35
C ASN A 13 15.43 14.50 -9.94
N PRO A 14 15.53 15.60 -9.16
CA PRO A 14 14.99 15.67 -7.80
C PRO A 14 13.46 15.52 -7.76
N ASP A 15 12.73 15.89 -8.81
CA ASP A 15 11.27 15.80 -8.86
C ASP A 15 10.74 14.40 -9.21
N LEU A 16 11.61 13.48 -9.62
CA LEU A 16 11.21 12.10 -9.94
C LEU A 16 11.45 11.16 -8.75
N TYR A 17 12.60 11.27 -8.09
CA TYR A 17 13.00 10.37 -6.99
C TYR A 17 13.89 11.03 -5.94
N GLY A 18 13.77 12.35 -5.82
CA GLY A 18 14.44 13.08 -4.76
C GLY A 18 14.04 12.60 -3.37
N LEU A 19 14.76 13.09 -2.38
CA LEU A 19 14.69 12.59 -1.01
C LEU A 19 13.25 12.59 -0.47
N GLY A 20 12.47 13.64 -0.71
CA GLY A 20 11.11 13.74 -0.18
C GLY A 20 10.14 12.72 -0.78
N ILE A 21 10.29 12.36 -2.06
CA ILE A 21 9.47 11.33 -2.71
C ILE A 21 9.80 9.96 -2.14
N ARG A 22 11.10 9.64 -2.00
CA ARG A 22 11.55 8.35 -1.44
C ARG A 22 11.14 8.19 0.02
N LEU A 23 11.44 9.19 0.87
CA LEU A 23 11.00 9.18 2.27
C LEU A 23 9.47 9.13 2.36
N GLY A 24 8.77 9.82 1.46
CA GLY A 24 7.31 9.79 1.38
C GLY A 24 6.78 8.37 1.16
N ILE A 25 7.34 7.69 0.16
CA ILE A 25 7.04 6.28 -0.13
C ILE A 25 7.35 5.38 1.07
N TYR A 26 8.49 5.58 1.73
CA TYR A 26 8.92 4.75 2.88
C TYR A 26 7.98 4.92 4.07
N PHE A 27 7.65 6.16 4.44
CA PHE A 27 6.69 6.41 5.52
C PHE A 27 5.32 5.83 5.20
N GLN A 28 4.91 5.88 3.95
CA GLN A 28 3.65 5.30 3.52
C GLN A 28 3.65 3.77 3.59
N MET A 29 4.73 3.11 3.13
CA MET A 29 4.90 1.65 3.28
C MET A 29 4.82 1.22 4.75
N ILE A 30 5.52 1.95 5.63
CA ILE A 30 5.49 1.69 7.08
C ILE A 30 4.09 1.94 7.65
N SER A 31 3.42 3.02 7.25
CA SER A 31 2.06 3.35 7.70
C SER A 31 1.07 2.23 7.38
N VAL A 32 1.13 1.65 6.17
CA VAL A 32 0.25 0.54 5.77
C VAL A 32 0.53 -0.72 6.56
N GLN A 33 1.81 -1.03 6.81
CA GLN A 33 2.17 -2.19 7.62
C GLN A 33 1.71 -2.06 9.07
N ILE A 34 1.91 -0.88 9.68
CA ILE A 34 1.45 -0.58 11.03
C ILE A 34 -0.08 -0.65 11.09
N SER A 35 -0.78 -0.04 10.12
CA SER A 35 -2.25 -0.14 10.03
C SER A 35 -2.71 -1.58 9.90
N GLY A 36 -2.06 -2.38 9.05
CA GLY A 36 -2.39 -3.78 8.87
C GLY A 36 -2.17 -4.62 10.12
N LEU A 37 -1.11 -4.34 10.89
CA LEU A 37 -0.88 -5.00 12.18
C LEU A 37 -1.91 -4.54 13.23
N ALA A 38 -2.19 -3.24 13.29
CA ALA A 38 -3.19 -2.66 14.19
C ALA A 38 -4.60 -3.18 13.90
N SER A 39 -4.97 -3.34 12.63
CA SER A 39 -6.25 -3.89 12.18
C SER A 39 -6.43 -5.35 12.66
N ILE A 40 -5.35 -6.15 12.65
CA ILE A 40 -5.38 -7.52 13.20
C ILE A 40 -5.61 -7.50 14.72
N VAL A 41 -4.98 -6.57 15.44
CA VAL A 41 -5.05 -6.51 16.90
C VAL A 41 -6.37 -5.87 17.39
N MET A 42 -6.87 -4.84 16.70
CA MET A 42 -7.95 -3.98 17.19
C MET A 42 -9.21 -3.97 16.30
N GLN A 43 -9.27 -4.74 15.22
CA GLN A 43 -10.42 -4.82 14.29
C GLN A 43 -10.92 -3.44 13.78
N SER A 44 -10.02 -2.46 13.67
CA SER A 44 -10.35 -1.11 13.21
C SER A 44 -10.50 -1.01 11.69
N GLU A 45 -11.41 -0.17 11.19
CA GLU A 45 -11.61 0.02 9.75
C GLU A 45 -10.43 0.75 9.06
N ASP A 46 -9.84 0.12 8.03
CA ASP A 46 -8.68 0.62 7.30
C ASP A 46 -9.05 1.64 6.19
N SER A 47 -9.28 2.91 6.57
CA SER A 47 -9.47 4.02 5.62
C SER A 47 -8.19 4.50 4.92
N LEU A 48 -7.02 4.09 5.43
CA LEU A 48 -5.70 4.48 4.92
C LEU A 48 -5.41 3.96 3.50
N SER A 49 -5.99 2.83 3.12
CA SER A 49 -5.79 2.19 1.81
C SER A 49 -6.09 3.12 0.63
N GLN A 50 -7.11 3.97 0.74
CA GLN A 50 -7.50 4.91 -0.32
C GLN A 50 -6.44 5.99 -0.57
N GLY A 51 -5.83 6.51 0.49
CA GLY A 51 -4.78 7.53 0.39
C GLY A 51 -3.52 7.01 -0.30
N VAL A 52 -3.22 5.73 -0.13
CA VAL A 52 -2.06 5.08 -0.78
C VAL A 52 -2.31 4.85 -2.26
N ILE A 53 -3.49 4.36 -2.64
CA ILE A 53 -3.88 4.18 -4.04
C ILE A 53 -3.78 5.52 -4.80
N ILE A 54 -4.32 6.60 -4.24
CA ILE A 54 -4.25 7.92 -4.90
C ILE A 54 -2.79 8.40 -5.04
N PHE A 55 -1.97 8.16 -4.03
CA PHE A 55 -0.56 8.54 -4.04
C PHE A 55 0.23 7.79 -5.11
N VAL A 56 0.10 6.46 -5.16
CA VAL A 56 0.78 5.62 -6.16
C VAL A 56 0.32 6.04 -7.56
N LEU A 57 -0.97 6.32 -7.74
CA LEU A 57 -1.53 6.72 -9.03
C LEU A 57 -0.92 8.05 -9.48
N ALA A 58 -0.82 9.03 -8.57
CA ALA A 58 -0.22 10.33 -8.85
C ALA A 58 1.26 10.19 -9.23
N THR A 59 2.06 9.44 -8.45
CA THR A 59 3.48 9.22 -8.73
C THR A 59 3.68 8.44 -10.03
N GLY A 60 2.82 7.45 -10.32
CA GLY A 60 2.82 6.70 -11.57
C GLY A 60 2.51 7.58 -12.79
N ILE A 61 1.55 8.49 -12.69
CA ILE A 61 1.24 9.48 -13.74
C ILE A 61 2.42 10.40 -13.98
N VAL A 62 3.07 10.90 -12.93
CA VAL A 62 4.28 11.75 -13.04
C VAL A 62 5.39 10.99 -13.76
N LEU A 63 5.67 9.75 -13.37
CA LEU A 63 6.65 8.90 -14.05
C LEU A 63 6.30 8.71 -15.54
N ALA A 64 5.06 8.36 -15.85
CA ALA A 64 4.61 8.17 -17.24
C ALA A 64 4.71 9.45 -18.08
N ARG A 65 4.37 10.61 -17.50
CA ARG A 65 4.51 11.91 -18.15
C ARG A 65 5.97 12.21 -18.45
N LEU A 66 6.85 11.99 -17.47
CA LEU A 66 8.28 12.24 -17.58
C LEU A 66 8.95 11.34 -18.64
N LEU A 67 8.55 10.06 -18.71
CA LEU A 67 8.97 9.14 -19.76
C LEU A 67 8.50 9.58 -21.15
N ARG A 68 7.26 10.05 -21.28
CA ARG A 68 6.71 10.52 -22.56
C ARG A 68 7.30 11.84 -23.03
N ALA A 69 7.63 12.73 -22.11
CA ALA A 69 8.20 14.04 -22.43
C ALA A 69 9.60 13.94 -23.05
N ALA A 70 10.19 12.73 -23.12
CA ALA A 70 11.60 12.52 -23.45
C ALA A 70 12.50 13.49 -22.67
N ALA A 71 12.11 13.78 -21.43
CA ALA A 71 12.97 14.48 -20.50
C ALA A 71 14.27 13.68 -20.40
N ASP A 72 15.39 14.35 -20.13
CA ASP A 72 16.76 13.83 -20.14
C ASP A 72 17.01 12.84 -18.97
N ILE A 73 16.10 11.88 -18.83
CA ILE A 73 15.93 10.90 -17.76
C ILE A 73 16.60 9.62 -18.19
N GLN A 74 17.39 9.08 -17.29
CA GLN A 74 18.18 7.89 -17.55
C GLN A 74 17.46 6.64 -17.07
N ALA A 75 17.76 5.50 -17.70
CA ALA A 75 17.19 4.21 -17.30
C ALA A 75 17.45 3.88 -15.83
N VAL A 76 18.61 4.31 -15.29
CA VAL A 76 19.02 4.14 -13.89
C VAL A 76 18.11 4.87 -12.90
N GLU A 77 17.39 5.91 -13.33
CA GLU A 77 16.50 6.73 -12.49
C GLU A 77 15.08 6.18 -12.45
N VAL A 78 14.63 5.58 -13.56
CA VAL A 78 13.27 5.07 -13.74
C VAL A 78 13.05 3.81 -12.92
N PHE A 79 14.05 2.92 -12.92
CA PHE A 79 13.92 1.60 -12.34
C PHE A 79 13.72 1.58 -10.81
N PRO A 80 14.44 2.39 -10.00
CA PRO A 80 14.20 2.48 -8.56
C PRO A 80 12.76 2.91 -8.22
N ILE A 81 12.23 3.95 -8.88
CA ILE A 81 10.86 4.42 -8.65
C ILE A 81 9.84 3.37 -9.08
N LEU A 82 10.04 2.79 -10.26
CA LEU A 82 9.15 1.74 -10.75
C LEU A 82 9.09 0.54 -9.79
N THR A 83 10.23 0.17 -9.19
CA THR A 83 10.29 -0.89 -8.18
C THR A 83 9.56 -0.51 -6.90
N LEU A 84 9.72 0.74 -6.44
CA LEU A 84 8.99 1.24 -5.26
C LEU A 84 7.49 1.28 -5.47
N LEU A 85 7.02 1.74 -6.63
CA LEU A 85 5.59 1.77 -6.95
C LEU A 85 5.01 0.36 -7.00
N LEU A 86 5.71 -0.59 -7.61
CA LEU A 86 5.29 -2.00 -7.61
C LEU A 86 5.25 -2.60 -6.20
N ALA A 87 6.25 -2.29 -5.36
CA ALA A 87 6.27 -2.73 -3.98
C ALA A 87 5.10 -2.13 -3.18
N GLN A 88 4.79 -0.84 -3.34
CA GLN A 88 3.65 -0.20 -2.68
C GLN A 88 2.32 -0.84 -3.06
N VAL A 89 2.10 -1.09 -4.35
CA VAL A 89 0.86 -1.72 -4.83
C VAL A 89 0.72 -3.14 -4.29
N GLY A 90 1.81 -3.91 -4.20
CA GLY A 90 1.77 -5.25 -3.60
C GLY A 90 1.31 -5.26 -2.14
N VAL A 91 1.46 -4.13 -1.44
CA VAL A 91 1.22 -4.00 0.01
C VAL A 91 -0.13 -3.35 0.30
N CYS A 92 -0.69 -2.64 -0.68
CA CYS A 92 -2.05 -2.11 -0.63
C CYS A 92 -3.08 -3.23 -0.49
N ARG A 93 -3.57 -3.43 0.73
CA ARG A 93 -4.75 -4.25 0.99
C ARG A 93 -5.98 -3.45 0.59
N VAL A 94 -6.54 -3.75 -0.58
CA VAL A 94 -7.89 -3.28 -0.89
C VAL A 94 -8.86 -4.08 -0.04
N ALA A 95 -9.32 -3.49 1.06
CA ALA A 95 -10.44 -4.01 1.79
C ALA A 95 -11.64 -4.08 0.83
N GLY A 96 -12.08 -5.30 0.49
CA GLY A 96 -13.21 -5.54 -0.42
C GLY A 96 -14.53 -4.89 0.02
N ARG A 97 -14.54 -4.33 1.23
CA ARG A 97 -15.64 -3.57 1.83
C ARG A 97 -15.69 -2.09 1.37
N ASN A 98 -14.56 -1.49 0.97
CA ASN A 98 -14.43 -0.05 0.70
C ASN A 98 -14.78 0.37 -0.75
N GLY A 99 -15.93 -0.10 -1.24
CA GLY A 99 -16.54 0.35 -2.48
C GLY A 99 -15.93 -0.24 -3.76
N GLN A 100 -16.79 -0.56 -4.73
CA GLN A 100 -16.37 -1.09 -6.04
C GLN A 100 -15.42 -0.14 -6.79
N THR A 101 -15.56 1.18 -6.60
CA THR A 101 -14.73 2.20 -7.25
C THR A 101 -13.25 2.11 -6.86
N THR A 102 -12.93 1.99 -5.56
CA THR A 102 -11.56 1.86 -5.06
C THR A 102 -10.86 0.64 -5.66
N ALA A 103 -11.58 -0.47 -5.73
CA ALA A 103 -11.05 -1.71 -6.27
C ALA A 103 -10.82 -1.64 -7.80
N HIS A 104 -11.69 -0.95 -8.55
CA HIS A 104 -11.44 -0.70 -9.97
C HIS A 104 -10.19 0.16 -10.20
N ILE A 105 -9.99 1.21 -9.40
CA ILE A 105 -8.80 2.06 -9.49
C ILE A 105 -7.54 1.23 -9.21
N TYR A 106 -7.56 0.43 -8.15
CA TYR A 106 -6.44 -0.46 -7.80
C TYR A 106 -6.10 -1.45 -8.91
N VAL A 107 -7.10 -2.12 -9.49
CA VAL A 107 -6.87 -3.09 -10.58
C VAL A 107 -6.32 -2.42 -11.83
N PHE A 108 -6.83 -1.22 -12.16
CA PHE A 108 -6.28 -0.41 -13.25
C PHE A 108 -4.82 -0.04 -13.00
N GLU A 109 -4.50 0.37 -11.78
CA GLU A 109 -3.16 0.76 -11.36
C GLU A 109 -2.17 -0.41 -11.39
N VAL A 110 -2.54 -1.57 -10.85
CA VAL A 110 -1.75 -2.82 -10.94
C VAL A 110 -1.46 -3.14 -12.40
N ALA A 111 -2.48 -3.13 -13.26
CA ALA A 111 -2.32 -3.42 -14.68
C ALA A 111 -1.42 -2.40 -15.39
N ALA A 112 -1.59 -1.11 -15.07
CA ALA A 112 -0.78 -0.03 -15.63
C ALA A 112 0.70 -0.14 -15.23
N LEU A 113 0.99 -0.44 -13.95
CA LEU A 113 2.37 -0.61 -13.46
C LEU A 113 3.02 -1.87 -14.03
N ILE A 114 2.29 -2.98 -14.14
CA ILE A 114 2.80 -4.21 -14.78
C ILE A 114 3.12 -3.95 -16.26
N ALA A 115 2.24 -3.25 -16.97
CA ALA A 115 2.47 -2.86 -18.36
C ALA A 115 3.68 -1.94 -18.49
N LEU A 116 3.82 -0.95 -17.60
CA LEU A 116 4.97 -0.05 -17.57
C LEU A 116 6.27 -0.78 -17.25
N PHE A 117 6.22 -1.75 -16.33
CA PHE A 117 7.37 -2.60 -15.98
C PHE A 117 7.81 -3.47 -17.15
N ALA A 118 6.87 -4.14 -17.82
CA ALA A 118 7.15 -4.89 -19.03
C ALA A 118 7.74 -3.98 -20.13
N TRP A 119 7.11 -2.83 -20.38
CA TRP A 119 7.61 -1.87 -21.37
C TRP A 119 9.03 -1.41 -21.04
N PHE A 120 9.33 -1.07 -19.77
CA PHE A 120 10.64 -0.58 -19.35
C PHE A 120 11.76 -1.59 -19.67
N TRP A 121 11.59 -2.86 -19.29
CA TRP A 121 12.63 -3.88 -19.47
C TRP A 121 12.81 -4.35 -20.92
N TRP A 122 11.73 -4.34 -21.69
CA TRP A 122 11.75 -4.77 -23.08
C TRP A 122 12.17 -3.65 -24.03
N HIS A 123 11.59 -2.46 -23.91
CA HIS A 123 11.83 -1.32 -24.79
C HIS A 123 12.45 -0.11 -24.10
N GLY A 124 11.96 0.27 -22.90
CA GLY A 124 12.37 1.49 -22.22
C GLY A 124 13.89 1.63 -22.06
N MET A 125 14.56 0.56 -21.64
CA MET A 125 16.02 0.57 -21.49
C MET A 125 16.80 0.75 -22.81
N ASP A 126 16.23 0.39 -23.96
CA ASP A 126 16.89 0.62 -25.25
C ASP A 126 16.61 2.02 -25.80
N THR A 127 15.49 2.64 -25.40
CA THR A 127 15.07 3.97 -25.87
C THR A 127 15.61 5.12 -25.02
N LEU A 128 15.88 4.88 -23.73
CA LEU A 128 16.32 5.93 -22.80
C LEU A 128 17.80 6.27 -22.98
N PRO A 129 18.18 7.56 -22.85
CA PRO A 129 19.57 8.00 -22.99
C PRO A 129 20.46 7.39 -21.91
N ARG A 130 21.73 7.14 -22.27
CA ARG A 130 22.75 6.57 -21.39
C ARG A 130 23.94 7.52 -21.33
N LYS A 131 24.18 8.12 -20.16
CA LYS A 131 25.38 8.96 -19.94
C LYS A 131 26.57 8.10 -19.50
N CYS A 132 26.30 7.00 -18.80
CA CYS A 132 27.32 6.11 -18.26
C CYS A 132 27.28 4.74 -18.95
N HIS A 133 28.45 4.12 -19.13
CA HIS A 133 28.56 2.83 -19.81
C HIS A 133 28.12 1.65 -18.93
N ASP A 134 28.03 1.85 -17.61
CA ASP A 134 28.04 0.74 -16.67
C ASP A 134 27.15 0.99 -15.44
N ASP A 135 25.85 1.14 -15.67
CA ASP A 135 24.85 1.33 -14.61
C ASP A 135 24.68 0.07 -13.75
N LYS A 136 24.55 0.27 -12.45
CA LYS A 136 24.61 -0.78 -11.43
C LYS A 136 23.28 -0.96 -10.73
N ALA A 137 22.88 -2.20 -10.49
CA ALA A 137 21.73 -2.57 -9.68
C ALA A 137 22.18 -3.32 -8.44
N PHE A 138 21.38 -3.22 -7.38
CA PHE A 138 21.52 -4.08 -6.21
C PHE A 138 20.97 -5.47 -6.51
N PHE A 139 21.75 -6.53 -6.33
CA PHE A 139 21.23 -7.91 -6.29
C PHE A 139 22.07 -8.72 -5.32
N PHE A 140 22.06 -8.32 -4.03
CA PHE A 140 22.97 -8.82 -2.99
C PHE A 140 24.49 -8.66 -3.30
N ALA A 141 24.81 -8.12 -4.46
CA ALA A 141 26.14 -7.78 -4.97
C ALA A 141 25.97 -6.69 -6.04
N LYS A 142 27.07 -5.98 -6.37
CA LYS A 142 27.11 -4.94 -7.41
C LYS A 142 27.04 -5.58 -8.80
N VAL A 143 25.88 -5.48 -9.45
CA VAL A 143 25.61 -6.12 -10.75
C VAL A 143 25.31 -5.07 -11.81
N SER A 144 25.77 -5.28 -13.06
CA SER A 144 25.41 -4.41 -14.18
C SER A 144 23.97 -4.66 -14.64
N ILE A 145 23.19 -3.60 -14.80
CA ILE A 145 21.78 -3.66 -15.22
C ILE A 145 21.65 -4.24 -16.64
N TRP A 146 22.67 -4.05 -17.48
CA TRP A 146 22.63 -4.32 -18.92
C TRP A 146 22.81 -5.78 -19.31
N HIS A 147 23.32 -6.62 -18.40
CA HIS A 147 23.66 -8.01 -18.70
C HIS A 147 22.57 -8.99 -18.25
N TRP A 148 22.95 -10.03 -17.50
CA TRP A 148 22.05 -11.08 -17.07
C TRP A 148 20.87 -10.56 -16.24
N PHE A 149 21.05 -9.46 -15.51
CA PHE A 149 20.01 -8.82 -14.71
C PHE A 149 18.84 -8.33 -15.57
N ARG A 150 19.12 -7.81 -16.77
CA ARG A 150 18.08 -7.47 -17.76
C ARG A 150 17.25 -8.68 -18.15
N THR A 151 17.91 -9.80 -18.45
CA THR A 151 17.22 -11.04 -18.85
C THR A 151 16.34 -11.56 -17.72
N LEU A 152 16.84 -11.54 -16.48
CA LEU A 152 16.05 -11.91 -15.30
C LEU A 152 14.78 -11.06 -15.19
N ASN A 153 14.88 -9.74 -15.32
CA ASN A 153 13.71 -8.87 -15.22
C ASN A 153 12.75 -8.99 -16.41
N LYS A 154 13.25 -9.31 -17.62
CA LYS A 154 12.37 -9.67 -18.75
C LYS A 154 11.55 -10.91 -18.44
N VAL A 155 12.17 -11.95 -17.90
CA VAL A 155 11.46 -13.18 -17.46
C VAL A 155 10.48 -12.84 -16.33
N GLY A 156 10.91 -12.06 -15.34
CA GLY A 156 10.06 -11.56 -14.25
C GLY A 156 8.84 -10.80 -14.76
N SER A 157 8.99 -9.99 -15.82
CA SER A 157 7.87 -9.25 -16.43
C SER A 157 6.82 -10.17 -17.06
N VAL A 158 7.22 -11.32 -17.60
CA VAL A 158 6.28 -12.31 -18.16
C VAL A 158 5.47 -12.96 -17.03
N PHE A 159 6.13 -13.36 -15.93
CA PHE A 159 5.43 -13.86 -14.76
C PHE A 159 4.49 -12.81 -14.15
N ALA A 160 4.92 -11.55 -14.09
CA ALA A 160 4.09 -10.45 -13.62
C ALA A 160 2.85 -10.23 -14.51
N ILE A 161 2.98 -10.31 -15.84
CA ILE A 161 1.84 -10.23 -16.77
C ILE A 161 0.87 -11.38 -16.53
N ILE A 162 1.36 -12.62 -16.42
CA ILE A 162 0.51 -13.80 -16.18
C ILE A 162 -0.24 -13.64 -14.86
N GLY A 163 0.48 -13.28 -13.78
CA GLY A 163 -0.12 -13.03 -12.47
C GLY A 163 -1.13 -11.88 -12.48
N GLY A 164 -0.81 -10.79 -13.18
CA GLY A 164 -1.69 -9.63 -13.35
C GLY A 164 -2.96 -9.97 -14.11
N VAL A 165 -2.87 -10.74 -15.21
CA VAL A 165 -4.05 -11.21 -15.95
C VAL A 165 -4.91 -12.11 -15.07
N PHE A 166 -4.31 -13.04 -14.32
CA PHE A 166 -5.04 -13.89 -13.39
C PHE A 166 -5.77 -13.07 -12.32
N LEU A 167 -5.10 -12.09 -11.72
CA LEU A 167 -5.68 -11.17 -10.74
C LEU A 167 -6.86 -10.38 -11.31
N VAL A 168 -6.70 -9.82 -12.52
CA VAL A 168 -7.76 -9.06 -13.22
C VAL A 168 -8.97 -9.96 -13.50
N LEU A 169 -8.75 -11.16 -14.03
CA LEU A 169 -9.84 -12.11 -14.32
C LEU A 169 -10.57 -12.54 -13.05
N PHE A 170 -9.83 -12.86 -11.99
CA PHE A 170 -10.41 -13.18 -10.69
C PHE A 170 -11.26 -12.03 -10.15
N TYR A 171 -10.76 -10.80 -10.25
CA TYR A 171 -11.49 -9.60 -9.81
C TYR A 171 -12.76 -9.33 -10.63
N LEU A 172 -12.69 -9.45 -11.97
CA LEU A 172 -13.86 -9.30 -12.83
C LEU A 172 -14.91 -10.37 -12.51
N GLY A 173 -14.47 -11.63 -12.30
CA GLY A 173 -15.34 -12.73 -11.88
C GLY A 173 -16.01 -12.46 -10.53
N ALA A 174 -15.26 -12.01 -9.53
CA ALA A 174 -15.78 -11.66 -8.22
C ALA A 174 -16.78 -10.49 -8.28
N THR A 175 -16.50 -9.48 -9.11
CA THR A 175 -17.39 -8.33 -9.31
C THR A 175 -18.69 -8.75 -9.99
N ILE A 176 -18.63 -9.57 -11.04
CA ILE A 176 -19.82 -10.11 -11.71
C ILE A 176 -20.64 -10.93 -10.72
N PHE A 177 -20.00 -11.86 -10.00
CA PHE A 177 -20.66 -12.70 -9.00
C PHE A 177 -21.35 -11.87 -7.91
N PHE A 178 -20.69 -10.84 -7.38
CA PHE A 178 -21.25 -9.97 -6.36
C PHE A 178 -22.45 -9.16 -6.86
N ASN A 179 -22.40 -8.67 -8.10
CA ASN A 179 -23.53 -7.99 -8.73
C ASN A 179 -24.70 -8.94 -8.97
N VAL A 180 -24.44 -10.18 -9.43
CA VAL A 180 -25.48 -11.22 -9.59
C VAL A 180 -26.14 -11.54 -8.25
N VAL A 181 -25.36 -11.74 -7.18
CA VAL A 181 -25.89 -11.99 -5.82
C VAL A 181 -26.70 -10.79 -5.32
N ARG A 182 -26.25 -9.56 -5.55
CA ARG A 182 -27.02 -8.36 -5.18
C ARG A 182 -28.36 -8.30 -5.91
N VAL A 183 -28.39 -8.57 -7.20
CA VAL A 183 -29.63 -8.59 -8.00
C VAL A 183 -30.54 -9.73 -7.53
N ALA A 184 -30.00 -10.92 -7.30
CA ALA A 184 -30.76 -12.07 -6.80
C ALA A 184 -31.36 -11.80 -5.41
N ASN A 185 -30.57 -11.23 -4.48
CA ASN A 185 -31.05 -10.83 -3.15
C ASN A 185 -32.06 -9.69 -3.20
N PHE A 186 -31.90 -8.73 -4.13
CA PHE A 186 -32.87 -7.66 -4.32
C PHE A 186 -34.21 -8.20 -4.86
N LEU A 187 -34.15 -9.15 -5.80
CA LEU A 187 -35.32 -9.85 -6.31
C LEU A 187 -35.99 -10.73 -5.25
N SER A 188 -35.22 -11.42 -4.39
CA SER A 188 -35.77 -12.22 -3.29
C SER A 188 -36.36 -11.35 -2.18
N TRP A 189 -35.74 -10.20 -1.88
CA TRP A 189 -36.31 -9.20 -0.97
C TRP A 189 -37.63 -8.64 -1.48
N SER A 190 -37.73 -8.35 -2.79
CA SER A 190 -39.00 -7.94 -3.43
C SER A 190 -40.09 -9.02 -3.33
N ARG A 191 -39.72 -10.29 -3.13
CA ARG A 191 -40.65 -11.41 -2.89
C ARG A 191 -41.04 -11.63 -1.42
N GLY A 192 -40.56 -10.81 -0.48
CA GLY A 192 -40.98 -10.86 0.92
C GLY A 192 -40.35 -11.98 1.77
N GLU A 193 -39.37 -12.71 1.24
CA GLU A 193 -38.65 -13.72 2.03
C GLU A 193 -37.51 -13.08 2.84
N SER A 194 -37.79 -12.89 4.13
CA SER A 194 -36.84 -12.36 5.12
C SER A 194 -35.84 -13.47 5.51
N GLY A 195 -34.86 -13.73 4.64
CA GLY A 195 -33.79 -14.68 4.89
C GLY A 195 -32.63 -14.05 5.66
N GLY A 196 -32.38 -14.58 6.87
CA GLY A 196 -31.34 -14.12 7.80
C GLY A 196 -29.96 -13.97 7.15
N ARG A 197 -29.33 -12.83 7.46
CA ARG A 197 -28.03 -12.38 6.94
C ARG A 197 -26.92 -13.23 7.56
N GLY A 198 -26.48 -14.26 6.83
CA GLY A 198 -25.31 -15.05 7.20
C GLY A 198 -24.05 -14.18 7.25
N SER A 199 -23.48 -14.05 8.44
CA SER A 199 -22.18 -13.45 8.70
C SER A 199 -21.12 -14.19 7.87
N ARG A 200 -20.50 -13.48 6.92
CA ARG A 200 -19.42 -14.01 6.09
C ARG A 200 -18.15 -13.90 6.91
N GLY A 201 -17.59 -15.06 7.26
CA GLY A 201 -16.32 -15.17 7.98
C GLY A 201 -15.22 -14.42 7.23
N ASP A 202 -14.58 -13.49 7.95
CA ASP A 202 -13.34 -12.87 7.55
C ASP A 202 -12.28 -13.96 7.45
N GLY A 203 -11.79 -14.17 6.23
CA GLY A 203 -10.76 -15.13 5.92
C GLY A 203 -9.45 -14.72 6.59
N ASP A 204 -8.83 -15.71 7.21
CA ASP A 204 -7.59 -15.65 7.96
C ASP A 204 -6.42 -15.08 7.12
N TYR A 205 -6.10 -13.79 7.31
CA TYR A 205 -5.01 -13.07 6.60
C TYR A 205 -3.64 -13.19 7.31
N MET A 206 -3.47 -14.09 8.28
CA MET A 206 -2.25 -14.16 9.12
C MET A 206 -0.94 -14.47 8.37
N GLY A 207 -0.98 -15.06 7.17
CA GLY A 207 0.24 -15.47 6.44
C GLY A 207 0.91 -14.42 5.55
N LEU A 208 0.18 -13.39 5.10
CA LEU A 208 0.71 -12.44 4.10
C LEU A 208 1.57 -11.32 4.71
N GLY A 209 1.23 -10.84 5.90
CA GLY A 209 1.83 -9.62 6.47
C GLY A 209 3.34 -9.68 6.73
N SER A 210 3.88 -10.84 7.11
CA SER A 210 5.32 -10.98 7.37
C SER A 210 6.14 -10.99 6.07
N LEU A 211 5.61 -11.58 5.00
CA LEU A 211 6.25 -11.55 3.68
C LEU A 211 6.18 -10.15 3.06
N ASP A 212 5.03 -9.47 3.20
CA ASP A 212 4.85 -8.09 2.75
C ASP A 212 5.88 -7.16 3.40
N PHE A 213 6.11 -7.32 4.71
CA PHE A 213 7.13 -6.55 5.45
C PHE A 213 8.53 -6.76 4.89
N LEU A 214 8.93 -8.03 4.68
CA LEU A 214 10.25 -8.39 4.17
C LEU A 214 10.47 -7.85 2.75
N VAL A 215 9.47 -7.97 1.87
CA VAL A 215 9.53 -7.45 0.50
C VAL A 215 9.71 -5.94 0.49
N ASN A 216 9.02 -5.20 1.37
CA ASN A 216 9.19 -3.74 1.47
C ASN A 216 10.58 -3.33 1.94
N VAL A 217 11.06 -3.93 3.05
CA VAL A 217 12.42 -3.63 3.54
C VAL A 217 13.45 -3.97 2.47
N GLY A 218 13.27 -5.09 1.78
CA GLY A 218 14.07 -5.48 0.62
C GLY A 218 14.05 -4.42 -0.47
N ALA A 219 12.89 -3.88 -0.85
CA ALA A 219 12.74 -2.83 -1.87
C ALA A 219 13.43 -1.51 -1.47
N ILE A 220 13.36 -1.11 -0.20
CA ILE A 220 14.03 0.10 0.30
C ILE A 220 15.56 -0.07 0.21
N VAL A 221 16.08 -1.18 0.74
CA VAL A 221 17.52 -1.50 0.67
C VAL A 221 17.99 -1.56 -0.78
N TYR A 222 17.19 -2.21 -1.62
CA TYR A 222 17.43 -2.33 -3.05
C TYR A 222 17.63 -0.96 -3.71
N VAL A 223 16.71 -0.02 -3.48
CA VAL A 223 16.78 1.33 -4.07
C VAL A 223 17.93 2.14 -3.51
N GLU A 224 18.12 2.19 -2.20
CA GLU A 224 19.17 3.01 -1.59
C GLU A 224 20.58 2.51 -1.98
N MET A 225 20.76 1.18 -2.09
CA MET A 225 22.02 0.63 -2.57
C MET A 225 22.23 0.88 -4.07
N ALA A 226 21.19 0.78 -4.89
CA ALA A 226 21.29 1.12 -6.31
C ALA A 226 21.70 2.59 -6.50
N LEU A 227 21.11 3.52 -5.74
CA LEU A 227 21.48 4.94 -5.81
C LEU A 227 22.92 5.18 -5.36
N LYS A 228 23.30 4.59 -4.22
CA LYS A 228 24.66 4.70 -3.68
C LYS A 228 25.72 4.15 -4.63
N TRP A 229 25.43 3.07 -5.36
CA TRP A 229 26.40 2.43 -6.25
C TRP A 229 26.54 3.08 -7.63
N ASN A 230 25.61 3.97 -8.00
CA ASN A 230 25.66 4.76 -9.23
C ASN A 230 26.11 6.21 -8.99
N ASP A 231 26.50 6.57 -7.76
CA ASP A 231 26.95 7.92 -7.39
C ASP A 231 26.02 9.03 -7.91
N ILE A 232 24.71 8.80 -7.80
CA ILE A 232 23.71 9.78 -8.25
C ILE A 232 23.76 10.97 -7.29
N SER A 233 24.02 12.14 -7.87
CA SER A 233 24.17 13.40 -7.14
C SER A 233 22.89 14.25 -7.24
N ASP A 234 22.70 15.17 -6.29
CA ASP A 234 21.57 16.11 -6.22
C ASP A 234 20.18 15.51 -5.88
N VAL A 235 20.15 14.25 -5.44
CA VAL A 235 18.90 13.55 -5.07
C VAL A 235 18.68 13.43 -3.56
N HIS A 236 19.63 13.96 -2.77
CA HIS A 236 19.60 13.97 -1.30
C HIS A 236 19.17 15.33 -0.73
N SER A 237 18.85 16.30 -1.56
CA SER A 237 18.36 17.62 -1.15
C SER A 237 16.83 17.64 -1.15
N LEU A 238 16.24 18.30 -0.15
CA LEU A 238 14.81 18.62 -0.07
C LEU A 238 14.52 20.02 -0.63
N ALA A 239 15.20 20.39 -1.72
CA ALA A 239 15.12 21.76 -2.25
C ALA A 239 13.96 21.94 -3.25
N ALA A 240 13.52 20.86 -3.89
CA ALA A 240 12.55 20.95 -4.98
C ALA A 240 11.10 20.94 -4.46
N PRO A 241 10.24 21.88 -4.89
CA PRO A 241 8.82 21.96 -4.50
C PRO A 241 8.05 20.64 -4.72
N GLY A 242 8.37 19.91 -5.79
CA GLY A 242 7.71 18.65 -6.15
C GLY A 242 7.86 17.54 -5.12
N GLN A 243 8.88 17.59 -4.27
CA GLN A 243 9.13 16.57 -3.25
C GLN A 243 8.40 16.81 -1.93
N PHE A 244 7.97 18.04 -1.65
CA PHE A 244 7.37 18.37 -0.35
C PHE A 244 5.97 17.77 -0.20
N MET A 245 5.18 17.79 -1.26
CA MET A 245 3.81 17.25 -1.24
C MET A 245 3.79 15.76 -0.85
N PRO A 246 4.52 14.85 -1.52
CA PRO A 246 4.51 13.44 -1.14
C PRO A 246 5.09 13.19 0.27
N PHE A 247 6.10 13.96 0.67
CA PHE A 247 6.69 13.88 2.00
C PHE A 247 5.67 14.22 3.11
N PHE A 248 5.02 15.38 3.05
CA PHE A 248 4.06 15.78 4.08
C PHE A 248 2.80 14.91 4.12
N ILE A 249 2.29 14.49 2.96
CA ILE A 249 1.13 13.58 2.88
C ILE A 249 1.44 12.28 3.64
N SER A 250 2.62 11.70 3.40
CA SER A 250 3.01 10.45 4.06
C SER A 250 3.18 10.60 5.58
N ILE A 251 3.70 11.74 6.05
CA ILE A 251 3.84 12.02 7.49
C ILE A 251 2.46 12.18 8.12
N ALA A 252 1.55 12.91 7.48
CA ALA A 252 0.19 13.06 7.96
C ALA A 252 -0.54 11.71 8.03
N GLN A 253 -0.34 10.83 7.04
CA GLN A 253 -0.86 9.47 7.06
C GLN A 253 -0.27 8.65 8.22
N LEU A 254 1.04 8.71 8.43
CA LEU A 254 1.71 8.01 9.53
C LEU A 254 1.18 8.46 10.90
N LEU A 255 1.05 9.78 11.11
CA LEU A 255 0.49 10.35 12.33
C LEU A 255 -0.98 9.94 12.53
N SER A 256 -1.75 9.87 11.45
CA SER A 256 -3.15 9.41 11.51
C SER A 256 -3.25 7.96 11.96
N VAL A 257 -2.32 7.09 11.53
CA VAL A 257 -2.25 5.69 11.99
C VAL A 257 -1.95 5.63 13.48
N PHE A 258 -0.94 6.37 13.96
CA PHE A 258 -0.60 6.40 15.37
C PHE A 258 -1.72 6.96 16.25
N TYR A 259 -2.41 8.00 15.78
CA TYR A 259 -3.58 8.55 16.48
C TYR A 259 -4.72 7.53 16.54
N GLY A 260 -5.00 6.82 15.44
CA GLY A 260 -6.01 5.75 15.40
C GLY A 260 -5.70 4.62 16.37
N ILE A 261 -4.44 4.20 16.45
CA ILE A 261 -3.98 3.20 17.42
C ILE A 261 -4.15 3.70 18.85
N GLY A 262 -3.72 4.93 19.14
CA GLY A 262 -3.84 5.52 20.47
C GLY A 262 -5.30 5.61 20.94
N LYS A 263 -6.22 6.01 20.04
CA LYS A 263 -7.66 6.03 20.32
C LYS A 263 -8.21 4.63 20.57
N GLY A 264 -7.83 3.63 19.76
CA GLY A 264 -8.27 2.26 19.93
C GLY A 264 -7.81 1.65 21.26
N VAL A 265 -6.57 1.91 21.68
CA VAL A 265 -6.05 1.48 22.98
C VAL A 265 -6.81 2.12 24.15
N LEU A 266 -7.15 3.42 24.03
CA LEU A 266 -7.92 4.11 25.07
C LEU A 266 -9.34 3.53 25.21
N GLU A 267 -10.02 3.26 24.09
CA GLU A 267 -11.35 2.66 24.09
C GLU A 267 -11.37 1.26 24.70
N MET A 268 -10.31 0.46 24.49
CA MET A 268 -10.16 -0.85 25.13
C MET A 268 -9.95 -0.73 26.64
N ALA A 269 -9.17 0.24 27.09
CA ALA A 269 -8.96 0.48 28.52
C ALA A 269 -10.25 0.93 29.23
N GLU A 270 -11.06 1.78 28.59
CA GLU A 270 -12.36 2.19 29.13
C GLU A 270 -13.36 1.02 29.20
N ALA A 271 -13.32 0.10 28.24
CA ALA A 271 -14.21 -1.07 28.24
C ALA A 271 -13.90 -2.02 29.41
N GLU A 272 -12.63 -2.28 29.71
CA GLU A 272 -12.21 -3.15 30.83
C GLU A 272 -12.68 -2.59 32.19
N ASP A 273 -12.60 -1.28 32.40
CA ASP A 273 -13.07 -0.65 33.65
C ASP A 273 -14.60 -0.81 33.80
N SER A 274 -15.38 -0.69 32.72
CA SER A 274 -16.85 -0.77 32.78
C SER A 274 -17.42 -2.16 33.09
N ASP A 275 -16.75 -3.23 32.66
CA ASP A 275 -17.17 -4.61 32.98
C ASP A 275 -16.88 -4.96 34.46
N SER A 276 -15.83 -4.37 35.05
CA SER A 276 -15.46 -4.60 36.45
C SER A 276 -16.49 -4.06 37.46
N ASP A 277 -17.18 -2.97 37.11
CA ASP A 277 -18.23 -2.40 37.95
C ASP A 277 -19.53 -3.23 37.92
N THR A 278 -19.78 -3.96 36.83
CA THR A 278 -21.02 -4.72 36.63
C THR A 278 -21.02 -6.07 37.39
N GLU A 279 -19.86 -6.72 37.56
CA GLU A 279 -19.74 -7.94 38.39
C GLU A 279 -19.88 -7.67 39.90
N SER A 280 -19.63 -6.43 40.36
CA SER A 280 -19.80 -6.07 41.78
C SER A 280 -21.26 -5.90 42.22
N GLY A 281 -22.21 -5.81 41.26
CA GLY A 281 -23.63 -5.60 41.51
C GLY A 281 -24.46 -6.87 41.77
N TRP A 282 -23.91 -8.08 41.57
CA TRP A 282 -24.64 -9.35 41.71
C TRP A 282 -24.46 -10.06 43.07
N PHE A 283 -23.65 -9.51 43.98
CA PHE A 283 -23.54 -9.96 45.37
C PHE A 283 -24.06 -8.92 46.36
N ALA A 284 -25.32 -8.51 46.23
CA ALA A 284 -26.04 -7.87 47.33
C ALA A 284 -26.90 -8.92 48.07
N PRO A 285 -26.76 -9.05 49.40
CA PRO A 285 -27.32 -10.17 50.15
C PRO A 285 -28.83 -10.04 50.32
N LEU A 286 -29.46 -11.19 50.15
CA LEU A 286 -30.87 -11.49 50.35
C LEU A 286 -31.20 -11.42 51.86
N PHE A 287 -31.57 -10.26 52.40
CA PHE A 287 -32.21 -10.15 53.73
C PHE A 287 -33.18 -8.96 53.84
N PHE A 288 -34.48 -9.29 53.80
CA PHE A 288 -35.62 -8.75 54.57
C PHE A 288 -35.48 -7.39 55.30
N PHE A 289 -36.39 -6.44 55.03
CA PHE A 289 -37.58 -6.19 55.89
C PHE A 289 -38.58 -5.17 55.30
N ASN A 290 -39.86 -5.45 55.59
CA ASN A 290 -41.10 -4.68 55.36
C ASN A 290 -41.01 -3.15 55.61
N SER A 291 -41.82 -2.35 54.89
CA SER A 291 -43.09 -1.79 55.42
C SER A 291 -43.68 -0.67 54.54
N PHE A 292 -45.02 -0.74 54.34
CA PHE A 292 -45.99 0.36 54.12
C PHE A 292 -45.95 1.16 52.79
N SER A 293 -46.99 1.04 51.94
CA SER A 293 -48.21 1.91 51.87
C SER A 293 -47.87 3.28 51.26
N SER A 294 -48.50 3.83 50.21
CA SER A 294 -49.89 3.79 49.76
C SER A 294 -50.01 4.34 48.34
N SER A 295 -51.04 3.88 47.64
CA SER A 295 -51.79 4.47 46.52
C SER A 295 -51.54 5.95 46.17
N PHE A 296 -51.44 6.28 44.87
CA PHE A 296 -52.35 7.24 44.20
C PHE A 296 -52.15 7.25 42.68
N VAL A 297 -53.23 6.91 41.96
CA VAL A 297 -53.49 7.22 40.54
C VAL A 297 -54.23 8.57 40.53
N PRO A 298 -54.01 9.47 39.56
CA PRO A 298 -55.13 9.73 38.64
C PRO A 298 -54.74 10.04 37.19
N MET A 299 -55.66 9.58 36.33
CA MET A 299 -56.11 10.03 34.99
C MET A 299 -55.24 11.01 34.18
#